data_AF-A0A2V6GV64-F1
#
_entry.id   AF-A0A2V6GV64-F1
#
_cell.length_a   1.000
_cell.length_b   1.000
_cell.length_c   1.000
_cell.angle_alpha   90.00
_cell.angle_beta   90.00
_cell.angle_gamma   90.00
#
_symmetry.space_group_name_H-M   'P 1'
#
loop_
_entity.id
_entity.type
_entity.pdbx_description
1 polymer ?
#
loop_
_entity_poly.entity_id
_entity_poly.type
_entity_poly.pdbx_seq_one_letter_code
_entity_poly.pdbx_strand_id
1 'polypeptide(L)'
;MNANRVLLFFVFVPLIASAQTRSAPDFQITKITKSLISTPQFAYTGGQSYQTNQGDRWLQVEVEFIAAPELTDELMFKYYILFNGNLLTGEVTHLNIPAGREKRSVMYVPPRVLARFANNRPITENSCQNIAVQIVQQGTLKDEASLAKAPPQWYSAMPQVSGLLLTKDQTPFAPLYWDRYEQIKSR
;
A
#
# COMPACT_ATOMS: atom_id res chain seq x y z
N MET A 1 51.45 -47.67 48.35
CA MET A 1 51.21 -47.12 47.00
C MET A 1 49.73 -46.77 46.91
N ASN A 2 49.44 -45.53 46.49
CA ASN A 2 48.25 -44.78 46.89
C ASN A 2 47.02 -45.07 46.02
N ALA A 3 45.85 -45.14 46.67
CA ALA A 3 44.55 -45.15 46.01
C ALA A 3 44.06 -43.70 45.86
N ASN A 4 43.82 -43.25 44.64
CA ASN A 4 43.27 -41.92 44.34
C ASN A 4 41.80 -42.07 43.90
N ARG A 5 40.89 -41.55 44.72
CA ARG A 5 39.46 -41.41 44.40
C ARG A 5 39.24 -40.04 43.74
N VAL A 6 38.74 -40.02 42.51
CA VAL A 6 38.29 -38.80 41.84
C VAL A 6 36.76 -38.77 41.87
N LEU A 7 36.21 -37.69 42.42
CA LEU A 7 34.79 -37.40 42.54
C LEU A 7 34.39 -36.47 41.37
N LEU A 8 33.43 -36.89 40.53
CA LEU A 8 32.91 -36.09 39.41
C LEU A 8 31.59 -35.42 39.82
N PHE A 9 31.59 -34.08 39.84
CA PHE A 9 30.38 -33.26 40.02
C PHE A 9 29.78 -32.94 38.64
N PHE A 10 28.52 -33.36 38.41
CA PHE A 10 27.73 -32.96 37.24
C PHE A 10 26.93 -31.70 37.58
N VAL A 11 27.22 -30.59 36.92
CA VAL A 11 26.44 -29.35 37.00
C VAL A 11 25.38 -29.38 35.91
N PHE A 12 24.11 -29.43 36.31
CA PHE A 12 22.95 -29.33 35.42
C PHE A 12 22.61 -27.85 35.24
N VAL A 13 22.80 -27.30 34.03
CA VAL A 13 22.39 -25.92 33.70
C VAL A 13 21.00 -25.98 33.06
N PRO A 14 19.97 -25.33 33.63
CA PRO A 14 18.65 -25.29 33.02
C PRO A 14 18.64 -24.33 31.84
N LEU A 15 18.22 -24.82 30.67
CA LEU A 15 17.96 -24.00 29.49
C LEU A 15 16.66 -23.22 29.71
N ILE A 16 16.76 -21.91 29.96
CA ILE A 16 15.58 -21.04 29.96
C ILE A 16 15.31 -20.63 28.51
N ALA A 17 14.32 -21.27 27.89
CA ALA A 17 13.82 -20.86 26.58
C ALA A 17 12.85 -19.68 26.75
N SER A 18 13.30 -18.48 26.43
CA SER A 18 12.42 -17.31 26.34
C SER A 18 11.60 -17.40 25.05
N ALA A 19 10.31 -17.75 25.17
CA ALA A 19 9.35 -17.53 24.09
C ALA A 19 9.15 -16.01 23.94
N GLN A 20 9.75 -15.42 22.91
CA GLN A 20 9.49 -14.03 22.55
C GLN A 20 8.06 -13.93 22.00
N THR A 21 7.12 -13.52 22.85
CA THR A 21 5.79 -13.13 22.42
C THR A 21 5.94 -11.91 21.53
N ARG A 22 5.88 -12.11 20.21
CA ARG A 22 5.81 -10.98 19.26
C ARG A 22 4.52 -10.23 19.54
N SER A 23 4.63 -8.97 19.92
CA SER A 23 3.50 -8.04 19.96
C SER A 23 2.79 -8.05 18.61
N ALA A 24 1.45 -7.96 18.62
CA ALA A 24 0.69 -7.80 17.39
C ALA A 24 1.17 -6.54 16.64
N PRO A 25 1.21 -6.55 15.30
CA PRO A 25 1.68 -5.41 14.54
C PRO A 25 0.75 -4.21 14.71
N ASP A 26 1.32 -3.00 14.80
CA ASP A 26 0.55 -1.75 14.91
C ASP A 26 -0.36 -1.52 13.70
N PHE A 27 0.13 -1.92 12.51
CA PHE A 27 -0.56 -1.76 11.24
C PHE A 27 -0.46 -3.05 10.43
N GLN A 28 -1.51 -3.36 9.69
CA GLN A 28 -1.52 -4.53 8.83
C GLN A 28 -2.34 -4.25 7.57
N ILE A 29 -1.74 -4.39 6.40
CA ILE A 29 -2.43 -4.41 5.11
C ILE A 29 -3.21 -5.73 5.02
N THR A 30 -4.51 -5.62 4.86
CA THR A 30 -5.41 -6.79 4.78
C THR A 30 -5.78 -7.12 3.35
N LYS A 31 -5.83 -6.12 2.47
CA LYS A 31 -6.21 -6.32 1.06
C LYS A 31 -5.67 -5.22 0.16
N ILE A 32 -5.29 -5.61 -1.05
CA ILE A 32 -5.02 -4.71 -2.16
C ILE A 32 -6.01 -5.05 -3.26
N THR A 33 -6.72 -4.05 -3.77
CA THR A 33 -7.68 -4.20 -4.88
C THR A 33 -7.26 -3.27 -6.01
N LYS A 34 -7.27 -3.78 -7.24
CA LYS A 34 -7.07 -2.97 -8.46
C LYS A 34 -8.34 -2.98 -9.29
N SER A 35 -8.69 -1.83 -9.86
CA SER A 35 -9.89 -1.67 -10.69
C SER A 35 -9.63 -0.69 -11.82
N LEU A 36 -10.18 -0.97 -13.01
CA LEU A 36 -10.26 0.01 -14.10
C LEU A 36 -11.61 0.72 -14.06
N ILE A 37 -11.61 2.00 -13.69
CA ILE A 37 -12.84 2.77 -13.47
C ILE A 37 -12.98 3.93 -14.45
N SER A 38 -14.22 4.26 -14.84
CA SER A 38 -14.48 5.44 -15.67
C SER A 38 -14.38 6.72 -14.86
N THR A 39 -14.07 7.81 -15.56
CA THR A 39 -14.25 9.15 -15.00
C THR A 39 -15.74 9.38 -14.65
N PRO A 40 -16.06 9.86 -13.43
CA PRO A 40 -17.43 10.13 -13.04
C PRO A 40 -18.07 11.20 -13.93
N GLN A 41 -19.39 11.11 -14.06
CA GLN A 41 -20.20 12.13 -14.71
C GLN A 41 -20.86 12.99 -13.64
N PHE A 42 -20.69 14.30 -13.73
CA PHE A 42 -21.35 15.26 -12.84
C PHE A 42 -22.44 15.98 -13.61
N ALA A 43 -23.66 15.97 -13.07
CA ALA A 43 -24.72 16.85 -13.52
C ALA A 43 -24.67 18.15 -12.69
N TYR A 44 -24.60 19.30 -13.36
CA TYR A 44 -24.65 20.62 -12.73
C TYR A 44 -25.44 21.59 -13.62
N THR A 45 -26.01 22.62 -13.01
CA THR A 45 -26.80 23.66 -13.69
C THR A 45 -25.97 24.94 -13.87
N GLY A 46 -26.33 25.77 -14.85
CA GLY A 46 -25.75 27.12 -15.02
C GLY A 46 -24.45 27.20 -15.82
N GLY A 47 -24.03 26.13 -16.51
CA GLY A 47 -22.85 26.14 -17.39
C GLY A 47 -22.95 25.14 -18.54
N GLN A 48 -22.03 25.22 -19.51
CA GLN A 48 -21.93 24.20 -20.55
C GLN A 48 -21.49 22.87 -19.94
N SER A 49 -22.17 21.79 -20.30
CA SER A 49 -21.76 20.44 -19.95
C SER A 49 -20.85 19.89 -21.03
N TYR A 50 -19.69 19.36 -20.60
CA TYR A 50 -18.80 18.60 -21.47
C TYR A 50 -18.90 17.12 -21.09
N GLN A 51 -19.20 16.28 -22.08
CA GLN A 51 -19.20 14.83 -21.86
C GLN A 51 -17.77 14.36 -21.64
N THR A 52 -17.49 13.83 -20.46
CA THR A 52 -16.17 13.22 -20.21
C THR A 52 -16.06 11.91 -20.97
N ASN A 53 -14.92 11.68 -21.63
CA ASN A 53 -14.65 10.44 -22.35
C ASN A 53 -14.77 9.22 -21.42
N GLN A 54 -15.77 8.37 -21.68
CA GLN A 54 -16.03 7.15 -20.90
C GLN A 54 -15.12 5.98 -21.31
N GLY A 55 -14.43 6.08 -22.45
CA GLY A 55 -13.44 5.10 -22.89
C GLY A 55 -12.12 5.18 -22.10
N ASP A 56 -11.82 6.37 -21.56
CA ASP A 56 -10.63 6.58 -20.74
C ASP A 56 -10.85 6.03 -19.34
N ARG A 57 -10.12 4.96 -19.02
CA ARG A 57 -10.16 4.31 -17.70
C ARG A 57 -9.00 4.77 -16.83
N TRP A 58 -9.29 4.96 -15.56
CA TRP A 58 -8.31 5.16 -14.50
C TRP A 58 -7.99 3.82 -13.87
N LEU A 59 -6.73 3.57 -13.53
CA LEU A 59 -6.39 2.47 -12.63
C LEU A 59 -6.51 2.99 -11.20
N GLN A 60 -7.45 2.44 -10.45
CA GLN A 60 -7.59 2.65 -9.01
C GLN A 60 -6.89 1.50 -8.29
N VAL A 61 -6.09 1.85 -7.30
CA VAL A 61 -5.48 0.89 -6.36
C VAL A 61 -5.94 1.25 -4.95
N GLU A 62 -6.87 0.47 -4.42
CA GLU A 62 -7.38 0.61 -3.05
C GLU A 62 -6.67 -0.38 -2.13
N VAL A 63 -6.31 0.09 -0.93
CA VAL A 63 -5.65 -0.68 0.11
C VAL A 63 -6.52 -0.63 1.36
N GLU A 64 -6.89 -1.80 1.86
CA GLU A 64 -7.55 -1.96 3.16
C GLU A 64 -6.50 -2.33 4.20
N PHE A 65 -6.59 -1.72 5.39
CA PHE A 65 -5.65 -1.98 6.47
C PHE A 65 -6.29 -1.88 7.87
N ILE A 66 -5.62 -2.51 8.82
CA ILE A 66 -5.89 -2.42 10.26
C ILE A 66 -4.94 -1.37 10.84
N ALA A 67 -5.46 -0.51 11.72
CA ALA A 67 -4.71 0.35 12.62
C ALA A 67 -5.05 -0.03 14.07
N ALA A 68 -4.05 -0.47 14.83
CA ALA A 68 -4.19 -0.82 16.24
C ALA A 68 -4.07 0.37 17.21
N PRO A 69 -3.17 1.35 16.99
CA PRO A 69 -3.09 2.53 17.86
C PRO A 69 -4.40 3.31 17.88
N GLU A 70 -4.76 3.84 19.05
CA GLU A 70 -6.00 4.61 19.27
C GLU A 70 -6.13 5.77 18.27
N LEU A 71 -5.04 6.53 18.11
CA LEU A 71 -4.90 7.59 17.13
C LEU A 71 -3.48 7.58 16.56
N THR A 72 -3.38 7.72 15.24
CA THR A 72 -2.11 7.88 14.52
C THR A 72 -2.10 9.22 13.81
N ASP A 73 -1.15 10.08 14.17
CA ASP A 73 -1.03 11.43 13.61
C ASP A 73 -0.70 11.41 12.13
N GLU A 74 0.26 10.56 11.73
CA GLU A 74 0.76 10.50 10.37
C GLU A 74 1.13 9.07 9.98
N LEU A 75 0.66 8.63 8.81
CA LEU A 75 0.97 7.32 8.24
C LEU A 75 1.15 7.44 6.72
N MET A 76 2.33 7.07 6.24
CA MET A 76 2.68 7.14 4.82
C MET A 76 2.46 5.80 4.14
N PHE A 77 1.80 5.81 3.00
CA PHE A 77 1.66 4.67 2.11
C PHE A 77 2.51 4.89 0.87
N LYS A 78 3.37 3.92 0.54
CA LYS A 78 4.15 3.91 -0.71
C LYS A 78 3.59 2.85 -1.63
N TYR A 79 3.24 3.26 -2.84
CA TYR A 79 2.67 2.41 -3.88
C TYR A 79 3.71 2.10 -4.94
N TYR A 80 3.81 0.82 -5.31
CA TYR A 80 4.69 0.32 -6.36
C TYR A 80 3.83 -0.50 -7.34
N ILE A 81 3.44 0.10 -8.46
CA ILE A 81 2.53 -0.48 -9.45
C ILE A 81 3.34 -0.93 -10.66
N LEU A 82 3.46 -2.25 -10.85
CA LEU A 82 4.06 -2.81 -12.05
C LEU A 82 3.01 -2.83 -13.17
N PHE A 83 3.19 -1.91 -14.13
CA PHE A 83 2.30 -1.74 -15.27
C PHE A 83 3.07 -1.88 -16.58
N ASN A 84 2.73 -2.91 -17.36
CA ASN A 84 3.40 -3.30 -18.60
C ASN A 84 4.94 -3.28 -18.50
N GLY A 85 5.48 -3.83 -17.41
CA GLY A 85 6.93 -3.89 -17.18
C GLY A 85 7.55 -2.59 -16.64
N ASN A 86 6.77 -1.52 -16.50
CA ASN A 86 7.21 -0.26 -15.90
C ASN A 86 6.76 -0.19 -14.44
N LEU A 87 7.65 0.17 -13.53
CA LEU A 87 7.32 0.31 -12.12
C LEU A 87 6.97 1.77 -11.81
N LEU A 88 5.67 2.05 -11.73
CA LEU A 88 5.16 3.38 -11.38
C LEU A 88 5.10 3.51 -9.86
N THR A 89 5.63 4.61 -9.33
CA THR A 89 5.68 4.82 -7.88
C THR A 89 5.00 6.12 -7.45
N GLY A 90 4.45 6.10 -6.24
CA GLY A 90 3.76 7.23 -5.64
C GLY A 90 3.57 7.01 -4.16
N GLU A 91 3.31 8.10 -3.45
CA GLU A 91 3.10 8.06 -2.01
C GLU A 91 1.97 8.99 -1.59
N VAL A 92 1.26 8.59 -0.54
CA VAL A 92 0.23 9.39 0.10
C VAL A 92 0.45 9.31 1.60
N THR A 93 0.33 10.46 2.25
CA THR A 93 0.40 10.54 3.70
C THR A 93 -0.98 10.81 4.24
N HIS A 94 -1.42 9.97 5.16
CA HIS A 94 -2.69 10.13 5.86
C HIS A 94 -2.50 10.73 7.24
N LEU A 95 -3.49 11.48 7.71
CA LEU A 95 -3.51 12.13 9.01
C LEU A 95 -4.66 11.63 9.87
N ASN A 96 -4.52 11.78 11.20
CA ASN A 96 -5.60 11.60 12.17
C ASN A 96 -6.32 10.26 12.03
N ILE A 97 -5.57 9.16 11.87
CA ILE A 97 -6.14 7.84 11.60
C ILE A 97 -6.52 7.20 12.95
N PRO A 98 -7.80 6.99 13.25
CA PRO A 98 -8.18 6.32 14.48
C PRO A 98 -8.01 4.80 14.32
N ALA A 99 -7.98 4.08 15.43
CA ALA A 99 -8.00 2.61 15.41
C ALA A 99 -9.15 2.03 14.58
N GLY A 100 -8.97 0.83 14.01
CA GLY A 100 -10.02 0.10 13.29
C GLY A 100 -9.48 -0.89 12.26
N ARG A 101 -10.37 -1.70 11.67
CA ARG A 101 -9.99 -2.86 10.83
C ARG A 101 -10.25 -2.70 9.32
N GLU A 102 -10.85 -1.61 8.92
CA GLU A 102 -11.26 -1.35 7.52
C GLU A 102 -10.89 0.07 7.08
N LYS A 103 -9.72 0.52 7.52
CA LYS A 103 -9.15 1.80 7.09
C LYS A 103 -8.73 1.68 5.64
N ARG A 104 -8.82 2.78 4.88
CA ARG A 104 -8.57 2.74 3.44
C ARG A 104 -7.65 3.85 2.96
N SER A 105 -6.67 3.44 2.16
CA SER A 105 -5.84 4.31 1.35
C SER A 105 -6.11 4.01 -0.13
N VAL A 106 -5.92 5.01 -1.00
CA VAL A 106 -6.12 4.83 -2.43
C VAL A 106 -5.17 5.69 -3.23
N MET A 107 -4.72 5.15 -4.36
CA MET A 107 -3.93 5.85 -5.34
C MET A 107 -4.41 5.55 -6.75
N TYR A 108 -4.23 6.52 -7.65
CA TYR A 108 -4.76 6.46 -9.01
C TYR A 108 -3.65 6.62 -10.05
N VAL A 109 -3.78 5.90 -11.17
CA VAL A 109 -2.99 6.16 -12.39
C VAL A 109 -3.90 6.78 -13.45
N PRO A 110 -3.60 8.00 -13.94
CA PRO A 110 -4.40 8.69 -14.94
C PRO A 110 -4.46 7.95 -16.29
N PRO A 111 -5.53 8.09 -17.08
CA PRO A 111 -5.67 7.42 -18.37
C PRO A 111 -4.52 7.72 -19.35
N ARG A 112 -4.06 8.97 -19.39
CA ARG A 112 -2.93 9.39 -20.25
C ARG A 112 -1.61 8.75 -19.83
N VAL A 113 -1.41 8.50 -18.54
CA VAL A 113 -0.25 7.77 -18.02
C VAL A 113 -0.35 6.31 -18.42
N LEU A 114 -1.50 5.67 -18.25
CA LEU A 114 -1.72 4.30 -18.70
C LEU A 114 -1.48 4.15 -20.21
N ALA A 115 -1.99 5.07 -21.02
CA ALA A 115 -1.78 5.08 -22.46
C ALA A 115 -0.29 5.20 -22.84
N ARG A 116 0.46 6.06 -22.14
CA ARG A 116 1.92 6.20 -22.34
C ARG A 116 2.67 4.88 -22.15
N PHE A 117 2.27 4.06 -21.18
CA PHE A 117 2.90 2.77 -20.87
C PHE A 117 2.17 1.57 -21.48
N ALA A 118 1.10 1.80 -22.26
CA ALA A 118 0.35 0.74 -22.92
C ALA A 118 1.10 0.17 -24.14
N ASN A 119 2.08 0.89 -24.70
CA ASN A 119 2.83 0.49 -25.90
C ASN A 119 1.89 0.11 -27.06
N ASN A 120 0.85 0.91 -27.32
CA ASN A 120 -0.20 0.68 -28.31
C ASN A 120 -1.04 -0.61 -28.10
N ARG A 121 -1.00 -1.22 -26.92
CA ARG A 121 -1.85 -2.38 -26.59
C ARG A 121 -3.12 -1.91 -25.88
N PRO A 122 -4.22 -2.67 -26.01
CA PRO A 122 -5.41 -2.44 -25.18
C PRO A 122 -5.06 -2.50 -23.69
N ILE A 123 -5.56 -1.53 -22.92
CA ILE A 123 -5.40 -1.50 -21.47
C ILE A 123 -6.45 -2.43 -20.86
N THR A 124 -5.99 -3.43 -20.12
CA THR A 124 -6.82 -4.39 -19.36
C THR A 124 -6.29 -4.49 -17.94
N GLU A 125 -7.02 -5.16 -17.04
CA GLU A 125 -6.53 -5.38 -15.67
C GLU A 125 -5.22 -6.16 -15.62
N ASN A 126 -4.95 -7.02 -16.62
CA ASN A 126 -3.72 -7.78 -16.76
C ASN A 126 -2.53 -6.91 -17.22
N SER A 127 -2.78 -5.69 -17.71
CA SER A 127 -1.72 -4.71 -17.96
C SER A 127 -1.03 -4.28 -16.67
N CYS A 128 -1.71 -4.41 -15.51
CA CYS A 128 -1.12 -4.29 -14.18
C CYS A 128 -0.70 -5.68 -13.67
N GLN A 129 0.60 -5.99 -13.72
CA GLN A 129 1.11 -7.33 -13.40
C GLN A 129 1.13 -7.60 -11.89
N ASN A 130 1.61 -6.64 -11.10
CA ASN A 130 1.64 -6.75 -9.65
C ASN A 130 1.62 -5.35 -9.01
N ILE A 131 1.28 -5.30 -7.74
CA ILE A 131 1.27 -4.10 -6.92
C ILE A 131 1.88 -4.45 -5.58
N ALA A 132 2.83 -3.66 -5.10
CA ALA A 132 3.26 -3.70 -3.72
C ALA A 132 2.89 -2.38 -3.03
N VAL A 133 2.58 -2.47 -1.74
CA VAL A 133 2.30 -1.32 -0.90
C VAL A 133 3.05 -1.46 0.41
N GLN A 134 3.67 -0.38 0.85
CA GLN A 134 4.29 -0.28 2.16
C GLN A 134 3.52 0.71 3.04
N ILE A 135 3.38 0.38 4.31
CA ILE A 135 2.99 1.31 5.37
C ILE A 135 4.27 1.76 6.10
N VAL A 136 4.51 3.06 6.14
CA VAL A 136 5.68 3.66 6.79
C VAL A 136 5.22 4.68 7.82
N GLN A 137 5.75 4.59 9.03
CA GLN A 137 5.53 5.55 10.11
C GLN A 137 6.88 6.06 10.60
N GLN A 138 7.09 7.38 10.59
CA GLN A 138 8.34 8.02 11.04
C GLN A 138 9.60 7.39 10.40
N GLY A 139 9.53 7.09 9.09
CA GLY A 139 10.62 6.46 8.33
C GLY A 139 10.80 4.95 8.56
N THR A 140 10.05 4.34 9.48
CA THR A 140 10.11 2.90 9.76
C THR A 140 9.05 2.15 8.97
N LEU A 141 9.45 1.08 8.28
CA LEU A 141 8.52 0.17 7.62
C LEU A 141 7.71 -0.58 8.69
N LYS A 142 6.40 -0.38 8.68
CA LYS A 142 5.45 -1.01 9.62
C LYS A 142 4.82 -2.26 9.03
N ASP A 143 4.49 -2.23 7.74
CA ASP A 143 4.01 -3.40 7.02
C ASP A 143 4.24 -3.28 5.51
N GLU A 144 4.24 -4.43 4.82
CA GLU A 144 4.32 -4.53 3.37
C GLU A 144 3.47 -5.69 2.86
N ALA A 145 2.72 -5.45 1.79
CA ALA A 145 1.98 -6.49 1.09
C ALA A 145 2.12 -6.34 -0.42
N SER A 146 1.94 -7.45 -1.13
CA SER A 146 1.82 -7.48 -2.59
C SER A 146 0.48 -8.10 -3.00
N LEU A 147 -0.12 -7.55 -4.07
CA LEU A 147 -1.37 -8.03 -4.63
C LEU A 147 -1.24 -9.50 -5.07
N ALA A 148 -0.17 -9.82 -5.81
CA ALA A 148 0.23 -11.17 -6.13
C ALA A 148 1.41 -11.58 -5.26
N LYS A 149 1.42 -12.85 -4.83
CA LYS A 149 2.51 -13.42 -4.04
C LYS A 149 3.85 -13.21 -4.74
N ALA A 150 4.78 -12.54 -4.06
CA ALA A 150 6.10 -12.22 -4.56
C ALA A 150 7.11 -12.18 -3.39
N PRO A 151 8.42 -12.25 -3.65
CA PRO A 151 9.42 -11.99 -2.62
C PRO A 151 9.23 -10.59 -2.01
N PRO A 152 9.56 -10.39 -0.71
CA PRO A 152 9.57 -9.07 -0.12
C PRO A 152 10.41 -8.10 -0.95
N GLN A 153 9.94 -6.87 -1.10
CA GLN A 153 10.64 -5.81 -1.83
C GLN A 153 11.06 -6.18 -3.26
N TRP A 154 10.32 -7.04 -3.96
CA TRP A 154 10.61 -7.45 -5.36
C TRP A 154 10.80 -6.26 -6.32
N TYR A 155 10.21 -5.12 -6.00
CA TYR A 155 10.27 -3.88 -6.76
C TYR A 155 11.57 -3.08 -6.56
N SER A 156 12.41 -3.41 -5.57
CA SER A 156 13.61 -2.65 -5.19
C SER A 156 14.69 -2.60 -6.27
N ALA A 157 14.83 -3.66 -7.06
CA ALA A 157 15.81 -3.75 -8.15
C ALA A 157 15.31 -3.19 -9.50
N MET A 158 14.04 -2.78 -9.57
CA MET A 158 13.43 -2.31 -10.81
C MET A 158 13.61 -0.79 -10.97
N PRO A 159 13.85 -0.29 -12.19
CA PRO A 159 13.81 1.15 -12.46
C PRO A 159 12.43 1.73 -12.12
N GLN A 160 12.42 2.78 -11.29
CA GLN A 160 11.20 3.41 -10.80
C GLN A 160 10.86 4.67 -11.59
N VAL A 161 9.56 4.87 -11.85
CA VAL A 161 9.02 6.09 -12.47
C VAL A 161 8.07 6.75 -11.48
N SER A 162 8.55 7.78 -10.80
CA SER A 162 7.79 8.54 -9.81
C SER A 162 7.03 9.72 -10.41
N GLY A 163 6.07 10.26 -9.66
CA GLY A 163 5.38 11.51 -10.01
C GLY A 163 4.24 11.37 -11.02
N LEU A 164 3.82 10.14 -11.33
CA LEU A 164 2.73 9.85 -12.28
C LEU A 164 1.48 9.27 -11.62
N LEU A 165 1.55 8.94 -10.33
CA LEU A 165 0.41 8.51 -9.52
C LEU A 165 -0.21 9.75 -8.85
N LEU A 166 -1.53 9.75 -8.74
CA LEU A 166 -2.31 10.82 -8.13
C LEU A 166 -3.02 10.33 -6.87
N THR A 167 -3.03 11.19 -5.85
CA THR A 167 -3.85 11.01 -4.64
C THR A 167 -5.30 11.36 -4.94
N LYS A 168 -6.26 10.86 -4.13
CA LYS A 168 -7.70 11.00 -4.40
C LYS A 168 -8.15 12.44 -4.63
N ASP A 169 -7.62 13.38 -3.85
CA ASP A 169 -7.87 14.83 -3.92
C ASP A 169 -7.41 15.47 -5.24
N GLN A 170 -6.51 14.82 -5.98
CA GLN A 170 -5.99 15.25 -7.29
C GLN A 170 -6.76 14.64 -8.47
N THR A 171 -7.86 13.93 -8.20
CA THR A 171 -8.62 13.21 -9.23
C THR A 171 -10.07 13.69 -9.33
N PRO A 172 -10.76 13.38 -10.45
CA PRO A 172 -12.21 13.59 -10.54
C PRO A 172 -13.04 12.81 -9.50
N PHE A 173 -12.44 11.85 -8.79
CA PHE A 173 -13.09 11.09 -7.72
C PHE A 173 -13.02 11.81 -6.36
N ALA A 174 -12.33 12.94 -6.25
CA ALA A 174 -12.19 13.73 -5.02
C ALA A 174 -13.51 13.94 -4.25
N PRO A 175 -14.64 14.34 -4.87
CA PRO A 175 -15.88 14.58 -4.13
C PRO A 175 -16.66 13.31 -3.77
N LEU A 176 -16.31 12.15 -4.34
CA LEU A 176 -17.05 10.90 -4.15
C LEU A 176 -16.53 10.14 -2.93
N TYR A 177 -17.41 9.55 -2.12
CA TYR A 177 -17.03 8.69 -0.98
C TYR A 177 -16.02 9.36 -0.03
N TRP A 178 -16.29 10.60 0.36
CA TRP A 178 -15.36 11.45 1.13
C TRP A 178 -15.02 10.87 2.51
N ASP A 179 -15.93 10.08 3.09
CA ASP A 179 -15.84 9.43 4.40
C ASP A 179 -15.21 8.02 4.34
N ARG A 180 -14.99 7.48 3.14
CA ARG A 180 -14.47 6.11 2.96
C ARG A 180 -12.96 5.99 3.19
N TYR A 181 -12.21 7.06 2.94
CA TYR A 181 -10.74 7.04 2.92
C TYR A 181 -10.17 7.97 3.99
N GLU A 182 -8.99 7.62 4.51
CA GLU A 182 -8.33 8.42 5.55
C GLU A 182 -7.92 9.81 5.03
N GLN A 183 -7.95 10.81 5.90
CA GLN A 183 -7.62 12.20 5.57
C GLN A 183 -6.23 12.29 4.92
N ILE A 184 -6.13 13.00 3.80
CA ILE A 184 -4.85 13.20 3.09
C ILE A 184 -4.15 14.45 3.65
N LYS A 185 -2.85 14.35 3.94
CA LYS A 185 -1.99 15.49 4.23
C LYS A 185 -1.80 16.30 2.94
N SER A 186 -2.34 17.51 2.91
CA SER A 186 -2.06 18.47 1.83
C SER A 186 -0.56 18.75 1.77
N ARG A 187 -0.01 18.83 0.56
CA ARG A 187 1.40 19.19 0.33
C ARG A 187 1.70 20.63 0.72
#